data_AF-A0A075MUI8-F1
#
_entry.id   AF-A0A075MUI8-F1
#
_cell.length_a   1.000
_cell.length_b   1.000
_cell.length_c   1.000
_cell.angle_alpha   90.00
_cell.angle_beta   90.00
_cell.angle_gamma   90.00
#
_symmetry.space_group_name_H-M   'P 1'
#
loop_
_entity.id
_entity.type
_entity.pdbx_description
1 polymer ?
#
loop_
_entity_poly.entity_id
_entity_poly.type
_entity_poly.pdbx_seq_one_letter_code
_entity_poly.pdbx_strand_id
1 'polypeptide(L)'
;MERKSTTALLLAAMMVGGLAYASAGQQRAFAHNFSGDESAAFLANVDTLKIHLMLVGGNYVGNHDSARQHAEHAAEHLSAATIKEIAERNQRLGTDLPAALGKLKTSVEGNSPRSEIVQQIKDINGLLGETVAARIDKSQLTNSTVNALVFADLVNEILESYQGAYGVMEEGDHDHSSGSMNMTGSSSSAMEEGAHDKVVNMPAYQSARWLALKASSMYYKLSAVAPAGSEASMAKLRSGLDELKNAVDGQSSLEAVTVIVHGKVHQNLMDAFSLPMEEEGSSSDHDQETEISGNMTGNMTGSMEGNMTQ
;
A
#
# COMPACT_ATOMS: atom_id res chain seq x y z
N MET A 1 32.09 48.11 -35.87
CA MET A 1 33.06 47.27 -35.14
C MET A 1 32.41 46.87 -33.83
N GLU A 2 31.71 45.74 -33.84
CA GLU A 2 30.96 45.25 -32.69
C GLU A 2 31.81 44.30 -31.86
N ARG A 3 31.81 44.52 -30.55
CA ARG A 3 32.48 43.70 -29.55
C ARG A 3 31.59 42.48 -29.27
N LYS A 4 32.08 41.29 -29.59
CA LYS A 4 31.39 40.03 -29.27
C LYS A 4 31.69 39.61 -27.83
N SER A 5 30.59 39.30 -27.14
CA SER A 5 30.46 39.05 -25.71
C SER A 5 31.21 37.79 -25.23
N THR A 6 31.97 37.93 -24.16
CA THR A 6 32.71 36.88 -23.43
C THR A 6 31.80 36.12 -22.46
N THR A 7 30.71 35.55 -22.95
CA THR A 7 29.73 34.77 -22.16
C THR A 7 29.40 33.43 -22.83
N ALA A 8 30.40 32.76 -23.36
CA ALA A 8 30.26 31.41 -23.95
C ALA A 8 31.28 30.40 -23.43
N LEU A 9 32.06 30.72 -22.40
CA LEU A 9 33.15 29.87 -21.86
C LEU A 9 32.99 29.50 -20.38
N LEU A 10 31.82 29.77 -19.79
CA LEU A 10 31.48 29.39 -18.41
C LEU A 10 30.42 28.27 -18.29
N LEU A 11 29.87 27.80 -19.42
CA LEU A 11 28.91 26.68 -19.46
C LEU A 11 29.51 25.35 -19.93
N ALA A 12 30.77 25.34 -20.38
CA ALA A 12 31.49 24.13 -20.79
C ALA A 12 32.41 23.54 -19.70
N ALA A 13 32.51 24.18 -18.53
CA ALA A 13 33.34 23.73 -17.40
C ALA A 13 32.56 22.99 -16.30
N MET A 14 31.26 22.71 -16.50
CA MET A 14 30.41 21.98 -15.55
C MET A 14 30.06 20.56 -16.05
N MET A 15 30.84 20.01 -16.97
CA MET A 15 30.67 18.64 -17.51
C MET A 15 31.86 17.70 -17.25
N VAL A 16 32.84 18.08 -16.41
CA VAL A 16 34.00 17.20 -16.08
C VAL A 16 34.31 17.15 -14.57
N GLY A 17 33.46 17.73 -13.71
CA GLY A 17 33.68 17.79 -12.25
C GLY A 17 32.92 16.75 -11.41
N GLY A 18 32.37 15.69 -12.00
CA GLY A 18 31.56 14.67 -11.30
C GLY A 18 32.31 13.38 -10.96
N LEU A 19 33.65 13.41 -10.96
CA LEU A 19 34.52 12.26 -10.68
C LEU A 19 35.48 12.58 -9.52
N ALA A 20 34.93 12.82 -8.33
CA ALA A 20 35.53 12.58 -7.02
C ALA A 20 34.57 13.12 -5.95
N TYR A 21 34.44 12.40 -4.82
CA TYR A 21 33.50 12.62 -3.70
C TYR A 21 32.13 11.94 -3.80
N ALA A 22 32.15 10.63 -4.04
CA ALA A 22 31.15 9.72 -3.46
C ALA A 22 31.64 9.25 -2.08
N SER A 23 31.15 9.87 -0.99
CA SER A 23 31.06 9.27 0.34
C SER A 23 30.25 10.16 1.29
N ALA A 24 29.26 9.55 1.96
CA ALA A 24 28.32 10.06 2.96
C ALA A 24 27.06 10.77 2.42
N GLY A 25 25.92 10.08 2.54
CA GLY A 25 24.58 10.68 2.45
C GLY A 25 23.84 10.53 1.11
N GLN A 26 23.80 9.34 0.51
CA GLN A 26 22.77 9.07 -0.50
C GLN A 26 21.42 8.97 0.23
N GLN A 27 20.65 10.05 0.24
CA GLN A 27 19.20 9.96 0.39
C GLN A 27 18.69 9.13 -0.80
N ARG A 28 18.56 7.82 -0.59
CA ARG A 28 17.92 6.94 -1.55
C ARG A 28 16.42 7.14 -1.38
N ALA A 29 15.86 8.05 -2.18
CA ALA A 29 14.42 8.16 -2.30
C ALA A 29 13.93 6.90 -3.03
N PHE A 30 13.20 6.06 -2.31
CA PHE A 30 12.64 4.81 -2.82
C PHE A 30 11.11 4.95 -2.92
N ALA A 31 10.64 5.81 -3.81
CA ALA A 31 9.21 5.92 -4.12
C ALA A 31 8.98 5.32 -5.51
N HIS A 32 8.43 4.11 -5.54
CA HIS A 32 7.87 3.51 -6.76
C HIS A 32 6.45 3.09 -6.40
N ASN A 33 5.45 3.87 -6.84
CA ASN A 33 4.06 3.42 -6.83
C ASN A 33 3.70 2.92 -8.24
N PHE A 34 2.99 1.80 -8.33
CA PHE A 34 2.55 1.25 -9.62
C PHE A 34 1.18 1.83 -9.96
N SER A 35 0.88 2.05 -11.25
CA SER A 35 -0.43 2.58 -11.65
C SER A 35 -1.56 1.69 -11.10
N GLY A 36 -2.36 2.22 -10.17
CA GLY A 36 -3.33 1.43 -9.42
C GLY A 36 -4.40 0.77 -10.32
N ASP A 37 -4.60 -0.54 -10.15
CA ASP A 37 -5.77 -1.25 -10.65
C ASP A 37 -6.66 -1.64 -9.46
N GLU A 38 -7.90 -1.18 -9.43
CA GLU A 38 -8.84 -1.41 -8.32
C GLU A 38 -9.16 -2.91 -8.09
N SER A 39 -8.99 -3.75 -9.12
CA SER A 39 -9.10 -5.20 -8.97
C SER A 39 -7.87 -5.78 -8.33
N ALA A 40 -6.67 -5.29 -8.69
CA ALA A 40 -5.42 -5.70 -8.10
C ALA A 40 -5.34 -5.37 -6.60
N ALA A 41 -5.58 -4.10 -6.24
CA ALA A 41 -5.56 -3.65 -4.85
C ALA A 41 -6.54 -4.45 -3.99
N PHE A 42 -7.76 -4.66 -4.49
CA PHE A 42 -8.75 -5.47 -3.79
C PHE A 42 -8.33 -6.94 -3.63
N LEU A 43 -7.76 -7.56 -4.66
CA LEU A 43 -7.29 -8.94 -4.58
C LEU A 43 -6.12 -9.09 -3.60
N ALA A 44 -5.21 -8.10 -3.56
CA ALA A 44 -4.13 -8.04 -2.58
C ALA A 44 -4.69 -7.94 -1.16
N ASN A 45 -5.62 -7.01 -0.91
CA ASN A 45 -6.30 -6.89 0.38
C ASN A 45 -6.97 -8.20 0.79
N VAL A 46 -7.68 -8.88 -0.11
CA VAL A 46 -8.30 -10.19 0.20
C VAL A 46 -7.25 -11.22 0.63
N ASP A 47 -6.08 -11.26 -0.01
CA ASP A 47 -5.00 -12.16 0.38
C ASP A 47 -4.38 -11.76 1.73
N THR A 48 -4.22 -10.47 2.02
CA THR A 48 -3.77 -9.95 3.31
C THR A 48 -4.75 -10.28 4.44
N LEU A 49 -6.06 -10.09 4.24
CA LEU A 49 -7.10 -10.51 5.19
C LEU A 49 -6.98 -12.01 5.52
N LYS A 50 -6.81 -12.86 4.49
CA LYS A 50 -6.68 -14.31 4.70
C LYS A 50 -5.46 -14.67 5.54
N ILE A 51 -4.35 -13.96 5.37
CA ILE A 51 -3.15 -14.12 6.18
C ILE A 51 -3.44 -13.77 7.64
N HIS A 52 -4.09 -12.64 7.90
CA HIS A 52 -4.47 -12.26 9.25
C HIS A 52 -5.42 -13.27 9.90
N LEU A 53 -6.45 -13.77 9.18
CA LEU A 53 -7.35 -14.81 9.69
C LEU A 53 -6.62 -16.10 10.07
N MET A 54 -5.66 -16.52 9.25
CA MET A 54 -4.80 -17.67 9.57
C MET A 54 -3.95 -17.38 10.83
N LEU A 55 -3.42 -16.17 10.96
CA LEU A 55 -2.63 -15.75 12.12
C LEU A 55 -3.46 -15.62 13.40
N VAL A 56 -4.74 -15.23 13.32
CA VAL A 56 -5.70 -15.32 14.43
C VAL A 56 -5.76 -16.76 14.92
N GLY A 57 -6.06 -17.71 14.02
CA GLY A 57 -6.18 -19.13 14.38
C GLY A 57 -4.88 -19.75 14.90
N GLY A 58 -3.73 -19.32 14.36
CA GLY A 58 -2.40 -19.77 14.76
C GLY A 58 -1.99 -19.28 16.16
N ASN A 59 -2.31 -18.03 16.50
CA ASN A 59 -1.94 -17.42 17.78
C ASN A 59 -3.00 -17.60 18.87
N TYR A 60 -4.23 -17.99 18.53
CA TYR A 60 -5.35 -18.05 19.47
C TYR A 60 -5.05 -18.85 20.75
N VAL A 61 -4.26 -19.92 20.62
CA VAL A 61 -3.73 -20.66 21.77
C VAL A 61 -2.29 -20.26 21.99
N GLY A 62 -2.00 -19.73 23.18
CA GLY A 62 -0.65 -19.42 23.64
C GLY A 62 -0.21 -17.98 23.40
N ASN A 63 -0.84 -17.23 22.47
CA ASN A 63 -0.51 -15.83 22.22
C ASN A 63 -1.76 -15.00 21.88
N HIS A 64 -2.65 -14.92 22.87
CA HIS A 64 -3.97 -14.31 22.70
C HIS A 64 -3.91 -12.84 22.26
N ASP A 65 -2.92 -12.07 22.74
CA ASP A 65 -2.74 -10.67 22.34
C ASP A 65 -2.40 -10.53 20.85
N SER A 66 -1.59 -11.44 20.30
CA SER A 66 -1.31 -11.44 18.86
C SER A 66 -2.54 -11.87 18.06
N ALA A 67 -3.33 -12.82 18.57
CA ALA A 67 -4.59 -13.20 17.94
C ALA A 67 -5.58 -12.03 17.90
N ARG A 68 -5.66 -11.22 18.97
CA ARG A 68 -6.49 -10.01 19.02
C ARG A 68 -6.03 -8.98 17.99
N GLN A 69 -4.74 -8.65 17.94
CA GLN A 69 -4.19 -7.68 16.98
C GLN A 69 -4.40 -8.12 15.53
N HIS A 70 -4.25 -9.41 15.22
CA HIS A 70 -4.56 -9.90 13.88
C HIS A 70 -6.05 -9.86 13.54
N ALA A 71 -6.94 -10.04 14.51
CA ALA A 71 -8.37 -9.88 14.28
C ALA A 71 -8.74 -8.41 14.04
N GLU A 72 -8.03 -7.48 14.69
CA GLU A 72 -8.13 -6.03 14.46
C GLU A 72 -7.64 -5.67 13.04
N HIS A 73 -6.42 -6.04 12.67
CA HIS A 73 -5.87 -5.75 11.34
C HIS A 73 -6.73 -6.36 10.22
N ALA A 74 -7.26 -7.58 10.40
CA ALA A 74 -8.16 -8.18 9.42
C ALA A 74 -9.42 -7.34 9.15
N ALA A 75 -9.91 -6.59 10.14
CA ALA A 75 -11.05 -5.70 9.97
C ALA A 75 -10.63 -4.35 9.36
N GLU A 76 -9.44 -3.84 9.69
CA GLU A 76 -8.90 -2.56 9.19
C GLU A 76 -8.65 -2.57 7.68
N HIS A 77 -8.25 -3.72 7.12
CA HIS A 77 -8.09 -3.90 5.67
C HIS A 77 -9.39 -3.77 4.85
N LEU A 78 -10.56 -3.67 5.51
CA LEU A 78 -11.84 -3.35 4.87
C LEU A 78 -12.22 -1.89 5.15
N SER A 79 -11.69 -0.99 4.33
CA SER A 79 -12.07 0.43 4.37
C SER A 79 -13.55 0.64 4.06
N ALA A 80 -14.10 1.77 4.51
CA ALA A 80 -15.48 2.16 4.21
C ALA A 80 -15.75 2.24 2.70
N ALA A 81 -14.77 2.69 1.92
CA ALA A 81 -14.84 2.70 0.46
C ALA A 81 -14.94 1.28 -0.12
N THR A 82 -14.08 0.37 0.33
CA THR A 82 -14.12 -1.04 -0.10
C THR A 82 -15.46 -1.70 0.23
N ILE A 83 -15.98 -1.48 1.44
CA ILE A 83 -17.29 -1.99 1.86
C ILE A 83 -18.41 -1.46 0.95
N LYS A 84 -18.37 -0.16 0.62
CA LYS A 84 -19.35 0.46 -0.28
C LYS A 84 -19.30 -0.18 -1.67
N GLU A 85 -18.12 -0.35 -2.25
CA GLU A 85 -17.96 -0.99 -3.56
C GLU A 85 -18.43 -2.45 -3.57
N ILE A 86 -18.16 -3.19 -2.48
CA ILE A 86 -18.70 -4.55 -2.32
C ILE A 86 -20.23 -4.49 -2.30
N ALA A 87 -20.82 -3.56 -1.54
CA ALA A 87 -22.27 -3.43 -1.41
C ALA A 87 -22.96 -3.04 -2.73
N GLU A 88 -22.32 -2.22 -3.56
CA GLU A 88 -22.79 -1.85 -4.89
C GLU A 88 -22.89 -3.06 -5.83
N ARG A 89 -21.98 -4.03 -5.70
CA ARG A 89 -22.03 -5.29 -6.46
C ARG A 89 -22.95 -6.33 -5.81
N ASN A 90 -22.94 -6.40 -4.49
CA ASN A 90 -23.72 -7.34 -3.70
C ASN A 90 -23.95 -6.80 -2.28
N GLN A 91 -25.14 -6.23 -2.05
CA GLN A 91 -25.51 -5.61 -0.78
C GLN A 91 -25.37 -6.55 0.43
N ARG A 92 -25.69 -7.84 0.24
CA ARG A 92 -25.55 -8.84 1.30
C ARG A 92 -24.09 -9.00 1.70
N LEU A 93 -23.19 -9.18 0.74
CA LEU A 93 -21.76 -9.33 1.03
C LEU A 93 -21.15 -8.09 1.67
N GLY A 94 -21.60 -6.89 1.27
CA GLY A 94 -21.19 -5.63 1.89
C GLY A 94 -21.65 -5.46 3.34
N THR A 95 -22.60 -6.28 3.80
CA THR A 95 -23.09 -6.30 5.19
C THR A 95 -22.49 -7.47 5.97
N ASP A 96 -22.57 -8.68 5.41
CA ASP A 96 -22.20 -9.93 6.08
C ASP A 96 -20.70 -10.00 6.38
N LEU A 97 -19.84 -9.57 5.44
CA LEU A 97 -18.38 -9.65 5.60
C LEU A 97 -17.85 -8.76 6.75
N PRO A 98 -18.13 -7.44 6.78
CA PRO A 98 -17.68 -6.60 7.91
C PRO A 98 -18.32 -7.03 9.24
N ALA A 99 -19.59 -7.48 9.23
CA ALA A 99 -20.24 -7.99 10.43
C ALA A 99 -19.55 -9.27 10.97
N ALA A 100 -19.16 -10.19 10.08
CA ALA A 100 -18.46 -11.41 10.46
C ALA A 100 -17.06 -11.13 11.04
N LEU A 101 -16.33 -10.16 10.48
CA LEU A 101 -15.04 -9.72 11.03
C LEU A 101 -15.19 -9.04 12.40
N GLY A 102 -16.18 -8.16 12.57
CA GLY A 102 -16.49 -7.58 13.87
C GLY A 102 -16.87 -8.63 14.92
N LYS A 103 -17.61 -9.68 14.50
CA LYS A 103 -17.91 -10.83 15.36
C LYS A 103 -16.65 -11.59 15.73
N LEU A 104 -15.75 -11.87 14.79
CA LEU A 104 -14.47 -12.53 15.08
C LEU A 104 -13.66 -11.74 16.11
N LYS A 105 -13.51 -10.43 15.92
CA LYS A 105 -12.80 -9.55 16.86
C LYS A 105 -13.38 -9.66 18.27
N THR A 106 -14.69 -9.48 18.43
CA THR A 106 -15.35 -9.56 19.74
C THR A 106 -15.27 -10.96 20.35
N SER A 107 -15.34 -12.02 19.55
CA SER A 107 -15.18 -13.40 20.01
C SER A 107 -13.77 -13.71 20.47
N VAL A 108 -12.74 -13.18 19.79
CA VAL A 108 -11.35 -13.27 20.22
C VAL A 108 -11.18 -12.51 21.54
N GLU A 109 -11.54 -11.23 21.61
CA GLU A 109 -11.46 -10.43 22.84
C GLU A 109 -12.18 -11.08 24.04
N GLY A 110 -13.34 -11.67 23.79
CA GLY A 110 -14.17 -12.36 24.79
C GLY A 110 -13.68 -13.75 25.18
N ASN A 111 -12.55 -14.25 24.65
CA ASN A 111 -12.03 -15.60 24.88
C ASN A 111 -13.05 -16.70 24.56
N SER A 112 -13.76 -16.58 23.43
CA SER A 112 -14.74 -17.57 22.98
C SER A 112 -14.09 -18.95 22.76
N PRO A 113 -14.84 -20.06 22.79
CA PRO A 113 -14.24 -21.38 22.55
C PRO A 113 -13.47 -21.45 21.22
N ARG A 114 -12.29 -22.10 21.21
CA ARG A 114 -11.44 -22.22 20.01
C ARG A 114 -12.22 -22.76 18.79
N SER A 115 -13.15 -23.69 18.99
CA SER A 115 -13.99 -24.21 17.92
C SER A 115 -14.85 -23.14 17.24
N GLU A 116 -15.32 -22.15 18.01
CA GLU A 116 -16.07 -21.02 17.47
C GLU A 116 -15.17 -20.11 16.64
N ILE A 117 -13.97 -19.78 17.14
CA ILE A 117 -12.99 -18.97 16.39
C ILE A 117 -12.63 -19.63 15.05
N VAL A 118 -12.37 -20.93 15.06
CA VAL A 118 -12.07 -21.70 13.84
C VAL A 118 -13.24 -21.68 12.85
N GLN A 119 -14.47 -21.80 13.35
CA GLN A 119 -15.66 -21.74 12.49
C GLN A 119 -15.85 -20.35 11.89
N GLN A 120 -15.71 -19.29 12.68
CA GLN A 120 -15.82 -17.90 12.20
C GLN A 120 -14.75 -17.59 11.14
N ILE A 121 -13.50 -18.02 11.33
CA ILE A 121 -12.45 -17.89 10.31
C ILE A 121 -12.85 -18.59 9.00
N LYS A 122 -13.44 -19.78 9.09
CA LYS A 122 -13.90 -20.52 7.91
C LYS A 122 -15.05 -19.78 7.20
N ASP A 123 -16.00 -19.26 7.95
CA ASP A 123 -17.15 -18.53 7.41
C ASP A 123 -16.70 -17.24 6.71
N ILE A 124 -15.77 -16.49 7.31
CA ILE A 124 -15.18 -15.29 6.70
C ILE A 124 -14.42 -15.65 5.42
N ASN A 125 -13.64 -16.73 5.41
CA ASN A 125 -12.96 -17.19 4.19
C ASN A 125 -13.96 -17.54 3.06
N GLY A 126 -15.12 -18.11 3.41
CA GLY A 126 -16.21 -18.35 2.47
C GLY A 126 -16.75 -17.03 1.90
N LEU A 127 -17.07 -16.07 2.76
CA LEU A 127 -17.54 -14.74 2.36
C LEU A 127 -16.52 -14.01 1.48
N LEU A 128 -15.22 -14.05 1.80
CA LEU A 128 -14.17 -13.48 0.96
C LEU A 128 -14.14 -14.12 -0.44
N GLY A 129 -14.32 -15.44 -0.53
CA GLY A 129 -14.42 -16.13 -1.82
C GLY A 129 -15.63 -15.69 -2.65
N GLU A 130 -16.79 -15.53 -2.00
CA GLU A 130 -18.00 -15.00 -2.63
C GLU A 130 -17.83 -13.55 -3.08
N THR A 131 -17.18 -12.71 -2.27
CA THR A 131 -16.91 -11.30 -2.60
C THR A 131 -15.98 -11.18 -3.81
N VAL A 132 -14.92 -11.98 -3.88
CA VAL A 132 -14.07 -12.02 -5.09
C VAL A 132 -14.88 -12.43 -6.31
N ALA A 133 -15.72 -13.47 -6.21
CA ALA A 133 -16.53 -13.93 -7.32
C ALA A 133 -17.61 -12.92 -7.76
N ALA A 134 -18.08 -12.07 -6.86
CA ALA A 134 -19.09 -11.04 -7.13
C ALA A 134 -18.49 -9.73 -7.67
N ARG A 135 -17.31 -9.32 -7.19
CA ARG A 135 -16.67 -8.04 -7.54
C ARG A 135 -15.72 -8.16 -8.72
N ILE A 136 -15.00 -9.27 -8.86
CA ILE A 136 -13.90 -9.41 -9.82
C ILE A 136 -14.32 -10.23 -11.02
N ASP A 137 -14.21 -9.63 -12.21
CA ASP A 137 -14.43 -10.32 -13.46
C ASP A 137 -13.40 -11.45 -13.65
N LYS A 138 -13.87 -12.59 -14.16
CA LYS A 138 -13.02 -13.78 -14.35
C LYS A 138 -11.79 -13.52 -15.21
N SER A 139 -11.87 -12.60 -16.18
CA SER A 139 -10.75 -12.21 -17.03
C SER A 139 -9.62 -11.52 -16.25
N GLN A 140 -9.96 -10.76 -15.20
CA GLN A 140 -8.97 -10.07 -14.37
C GLN A 140 -8.16 -11.05 -13.51
N LEU A 141 -8.78 -12.16 -13.07
CA LEU A 141 -8.09 -13.19 -12.28
C LEU A 141 -6.90 -13.84 -13.01
N THR A 142 -6.92 -13.83 -14.34
CA THR A 142 -5.86 -14.38 -15.21
C THR A 142 -5.11 -13.31 -16.01
N ASN A 143 -5.45 -12.03 -15.83
CA ASN A 143 -4.76 -10.93 -16.51
C ASN A 143 -3.34 -10.79 -15.94
N SER A 144 -2.33 -10.83 -16.81
CA SER A 144 -0.91 -10.79 -16.41
C SER A 144 -0.55 -9.52 -15.67
N THR A 145 -1.03 -8.36 -16.13
CA THR A 145 -0.80 -7.05 -15.53
C THR A 145 -1.49 -6.96 -14.17
N VAL A 146 -2.76 -7.36 -14.06
CA VAL A 146 -3.45 -7.39 -12.75
C VAL A 146 -2.72 -8.31 -11.78
N ASN A 147 -2.31 -9.51 -12.19
CA ASN A 147 -1.57 -10.41 -11.30
C ASN A 147 -0.20 -9.85 -10.88
N ALA A 148 0.46 -9.08 -11.75
CA ALA A 148 1.69 -8.38 -11.41
C ALA A 148 1.44 -7.24 -10.41
N LEU A 149 0.34 -6.50 -10.56
CA LEU A 149 -0.05 -5.45 -9.62
C LEU A 149 -0.48 -6.01 -8.26
N VAL A 150 -1.27 -7.09 -8.21
CA VAL A 150 -1.58 -7.78 -6.93
C VAL A 150 -0.29 -8.19 -6.23
N PHE A 151 0.68 -8.69 -7.00
CA PHE A 151 1.97 -9.08 -6.46
C PHE A 151 2.75 -7.87 -5.92
N ALA A 152 2.75 -6.73 -6.63
CA ALA A 152 3.37 -5.49 -6.17
C ALA A 152 2.74 -5.00 -4.86
N ASP A 153 1.41 -4.95 -4.79
CA ASP A 153 0.67 -4.51 -3.61
C ASP A 153 0.98 -5.39 -2.39
N LEU A 154 1.07 -6.72 -2.58
CA LEU A 154 1.49 -7.62 -1.51
C LEU A 154 2.92 -7.40 -1.06
N VAL A 155 3.83 -6.99 -1.95
CA VAL A 155 5.21 -6.67 -1.59
C VAL A 155 5.29 -5.34 -0.83
N ASN A 156 4.48 -4.36 -1.20
CA ASN A 156 4.32 -3.12 -0.42
C ASN A 156 3.82 -3.44 1.00
N GLU A 157 2.81 -4.29 1.15
CA GLU A 157 2.30 -4.72 2.44
C GLU A 157 3.37 -5.46 3.29
N ILE A 158 4.31 -6.21 2.67
CA ILE A 158 5.47 -6.77 3.41
C ILE A 158 6.27 -5.64 4.03
N LEU A 159 6.57 -4.59 3.26
CA LEU A 159 7.39 -3.48 3.72
C LEU A 159 6.69 -2.70 4.84
N GLU A 160 5.40 -2.39 4.66
CA GLU A 160 4.58 -1.69 5.66
C GLU A 160 4.50 -2.50 6.97
N SER A 161 4.16 -3.78 6.88
CA SER A 161 4.16 -4.69 8.04
C SER A 161 5.54 -4.79 8.70
N TYR A 162 6.63 -4.75 7.92
CA TYR A 162 8.00 -4.82 8.45
C TYR A 162 8.43 -3.50 9.11
N GLN A 163 8.03 -2.35 8.56
CA GLN A 163 8.20 -1.04 9.21
C GLN A 163 7.46 -1.01 10.56
N GLY A 164 6.19 -1.43 10.56
CA GLY A 164 5.39 -1.58 11.78
C GLY A 164 6.04 -2.52 12.80
N ALA A 165 6.68 -3.61 12.34
CA ALA A 165 7.42 -4.54 13.20
C ALA A 165 8.57 -3.86 13.96
N TYR A 166 9.21 -2.88 13.36
CA TYR A 166 10.31 -2.10 13.92
C TYR A 166 9.85 -0.82 14.63
N GLY A 167 8.52 -0.59 14.69
CA GLY A 167 7.93 0.56 15.37
C GLY A 167 8.01 1.85 14.55
N VAL A 168 8.31 1.75 13.26
CA VAL A 168 8.18 2.85 12.31
C VAL A 168 6.71 2.85 11.89
N MET A 169 5.93 3.77 12.47
CA MET A 169 4.58 4.05 11.98
C MET A 169 4.71 5.11 10.89
N GLU A 170 4.03 4.91 9.76
CA GLU A 170 3.89 5.96 8.76
C GLU A 170 3.16 7.14 9.43
N GLU A 171 3.81 8.30 9.52
CA GLU A 171 3.13 9.55 9.87
C GLU A 171 2.24 9.95 8.68
N GLY A 172 1.06 9.34 8.56
CA GLY A 172 0.14 9.61 7.46
C GLY A 172 -1.27 9.06 7.69
N ASP A 173 -2.20 9.94 8.07
CA ASP A 173 -3.66 9.81 7.88
C ASP A 173 -4.42 8.66 8.57
N HIS A 174 -4.31 8.56 9.89
CA HIS A 174 -5.36 7.94 10.73
C HIS A 174 -5.87 8.90 11.80
N ASP A 175 -6.64 9.91 11.38
CA ASP A 175 -7.76 10.38 12.20
C ASP A 175 -8.77 9.23 12.24
N HIS A 176 -8.82 8.50 13.35
CA HIS A 176 -10.05 8.13 14.07
C HIS A 176 -9.76 7.18 15.23
N SER A 177 -9.75 7.78 16.43
CA SER A 177 -10.24 7.24 17.70
C SER A 177 -10.32 5.71 17.89
N SER A 178 -9.32 5.13 18.55
CA SER A 178 -9.60 4.11 19.56
C SER A 178 -8.52 4.07 20.65
N GLY A 179 -8.95 4.05 21.91
CA GLY A 179 -8.12 3.65 23.04
C GLY A 179 -7.29 4.73 23.73
N SER A 180 -7.94 5.46 24.65
CA SER A 180 -7.32 6.22 25.74
C SER A 180 -6.04 5.58 26.28
N MET A 181 -4.87 6.11 25.89
CA MET A 181 -3.64 5.98 26.67
C MET A 181 -3.42 7.28 27.44
N ASN A 182 -3.73 7.23 28.72
CA ASN A 182 -3.38 8.24 29.70
C ASN A 182 -1.85 8.38 29.79
N MET A 183 -1.25 9.25 28.96
CA MET A 183 0.14 9.69 29.10
C MET A 183 0.18 11.04 29.80
N THR A 184 0.33 10.98 31.12
CA THR A 184 0.62 12.14 31.95
C THR A 184 2.11 12.47 31.84
N GLY A 185 2.43 13.64 31.28
CA GLY A 185 3.63 14.41 31.64
C GLY A 185 4.84 14.35 30.71
N SER A 186 4.97 15.42 29.90
CA SER A 186 6.21 16.15 29.58
C SER A 186 7.47 15.39 29.14
N SER A 187 7.92 15.62 27.91
CA SER A 187 9.12 16.46 27.60
C SER A 187 9.56 16.24 26.15
N SER A 188 9.78 17.34 25.43
CA SER A 188 10.54 17.43 24.19
C SER A 188 11.84 16.61 24.20
N SER A 189 11.95 15.64 23.30
CA SER A 189 13.20 15.00 22.87
C SER A 189 13.05 14.73 21.37
N ALA A 190 13.69 15.55 20.54
CA ALA A 190 14.90 15.16 19.83
C ALA A 190 14.71 13.80 19.16
N MET A 191 14.40 13.81 17.85
CA MET A 191 14.42 12.64 16.98
C MET A 191 15.75 11.93 17.17
N GLU A 192 15.73 10.86 17.95
CA GLU A 192 16.81 9.90 18.01
C GLU A 192 16.75 9.15 16.68
N GLU A 193 17.66 9.47 15.76
CA GLU A 193 18.11 8.57 14.69
C GLU A 193 18.77 7.33 15.35
N GLY A 194 17.98 6.59 16.13
CA GLY A 194 18.33 5.30 16.66
C GLY A 194 17.91 4.29 15.62
N ALA A 195 18.88 3.64 14.99
CA ALA A 195 18.63 2.50 14.13
C ALA A 195 17.64 1.55 14.85
N HIS A 196 16.45 1.39 14.25
CA HIS A 196 15.50 0.40 14.71
C HIS A 196 16.13 -0.96 14.38
N ASP A 197 16.93 -1.50 15.30
CA ASP A 197 17.71 -2.71 15.10
C ASP A 197 17.01 -3.96 15.66
N LYS A 198 15.81 -3.80 16.23
CA LYS A 198 15.05 -4.89 16.82
C LYS A 198 13.57 -4.79 16.53
N VAL A 199 12.96 -5.95 16.26
CA VAL A 199 11.51 -6.12 16.23
C VAL A 199 10.90 -5.79 17.59
N VAL A 200 9.98 -4.83 17.61
CA VAL A 200 9.23 -4.37 18.78
C VAL A 200 7.74 -4.71 18.69
N ASN A 201 7.20 -4.91 17.49
CA ASN A 201 5.82 -5.33 17.25
C ASN A 201 5.81 -6.73 16.61
N MET A 202 5.55 -7.75 17.43
CA MET A 202 5.58 -9.15 17.01
C MET A 202 4.46 -9.51 16.03
N PRO A 203 3.19 -9.08 16.21
CA PRO A 203 2.14 -9.29 15.20
C PRO A 203 2.50 -8.71 13.83
N ALA A 204 2.98 -7.46 13.75
CA ALA A 204 3.40 -6.88 12.47
C ALA A 204 4.54 -7.69 11.82
N TYR A 205 5.52 -8.14 12.62
CA TYR A 205 6.57 -9.04 12.15
C TYR A 205 6.02 -10.37 11.60
N GLN A 206 5.05 -10.98 12.28
CA GLN A 206 4.39 -12.20 11.82
C GLN A 206 3.69 -11.97 10.48
N SER A 207 2.98 -10.83 10.31
CA SER A 207 2.37 -10.44 9.04
C SER A 207 3.41 -10.38 7.93
N ALA A 208 4.48 -9.60 8.10
CA ALA A 208 5.54 -9.44 7.10
C ALA A 208 6.14 -10.79 6.65
N ARG A 209 6.38 -11.72 7.60
CA ARG A 209 6.88 -13.06 7.29
C ARG A 209 5.92 -13.88 6.44
N TRP A 210 4.64 -13.88 6.78
CA TRP A 210 3.63 -14.65 6.05
C TRP A 210 3.31 -14.04 4.70
N LEU A 211 3.34 -12.71 4.58
CA LEU A 211 3.24 -12.00 3.31
C LEU A 211 4.43 -12.32 2.40
N ALA A 212 5.66 -12.33 2.92
CA ALA A 212 6.85 -12.73 2.15
C ALA A 212 6.76 -14.19 1.64
N LEU A 213 6.20 -15.08 2.47
CA LEU A 213 5.93 -16.46 2.05
C LEU A 213 4.83 -16.52 0.97
N LYS A 214 3.76 -15.75 1.13
CA LYS A 214 2.66 -15.66 0.15
C LYS A 214 3.15 -15.11 -1.19
N ALA A 215 3.92 -14.01 -1.20
CA ALA A 215 4.54 -13.46 -2.40
C ALA A 215 5.42 -14.50 -3.10
N SER A 216 6.26 -15.22 -2.33
CA SER A 216 7.08 -16.32 -2.86
C SER A 216 6.24 -17.42 -3.52
N SER A 217 5.07 -17.76 -2.97
CA SER A 217 4.15 -18.73 -3.58
C SER A 217 3.46 -18.19 -4.84
N MET A 218 3.13 -16.90 -4.86
CA MET A 218 2.47 -16.24 -5.99
C MET A 218 3.39 -16.09 -7.20
N TYR A 219 4.71 -16.08 -6.99
CA TYR A 219 5.68 -16.09 -8.07
C TYR A 219 5.38 -17.16 -9.13
N TYR A 220 4.98 -18.38 -8.73
CA TYR A 220 4.68 -19.45 -9.69
C TYR A 220 3.45 -19.15 -10.55
N LYS A 221 2.42 -18.53 -9.95
CA LYS A 221 1.24 -18.07 -10.70
C LYS A 221 1.63 -16.96 -11.66
N LEU A 222 2.41 -16.00 -11.19
CA LEU A 222 2.90 -14.86 -11.98
C LEU A 222 3.77 -15.32 -13.16
N SER A 223 4.67 -16.28 -12.92
CA SER A 223 5.55 -16.86 -13.93
C SER A 223 4.79 -17.60 -15.03
N ALA A 224 3.61 -18.14 -14.74
CA ALA A 224 2.79 -18.82 -15.74
C ALA A 224 2.11 -17.85 -16.72
N VAL A 225 1.98 -16.57 -16.34
CA VAL A 225 1.33 -15.51 -17.14
C VAL A 225 2.31 -14.41 -17.55
N ALA A 226 3.61 -14.62 -17.34
CA ALA A 226 4.63 -13.63 -17.67
C ALA A 226 4.78 -13.46 -19.19
N PRO A 227 5.02 -12.22 -19.68
CA PRO A 227 5.23 -11.98 -21.11
C PRO A 227 6.43 -12.76 -21.68
N ALA A 228 6.34 -13.15 -22.95
CA ALA A 228 7.48 -13.77 -23.63
C ALA A 228 8.69 -12.83 -23.65
N GLY A 229 9.89 -13.34 -23.38
CA GLY A 229 11.12 -12.54 -23.29
C GLY A 229 11.42 -11.96 -21.90
N SER A 230 10.55 -12.20 -20.91
CA SER A 230 10.75 -11.74 -19.52
C SER A 230 11.57 -12.71 -18.66
N GLU A 231 12.14 -13.78 -19.22
CA GLU A 231 12.70 -14.90 -18.45
C GLU A 231 13.83 -14.46 -17.53
N ALA A 232 14.70 -13.56 -18.00
CA ALA A 232 15.81 -13.03 -17.21
C ALA A 232 15.32 -12.19 -16.03
N SER A 233 14.34 -11.30 -16.24
CA SER A 233 13.75 -10.47 -15.19
C SER A 233 12.97 -11.32 -14.19
N MET A 234 12.24 -12.33 -14.65
CA MET A 234 11.54 -13.27 -13.77
C MET A 234 12.51 -14.11 -12.93
N ALA A 235 13.65 -14.53 -13.46
CA ALA A 235 14.67 -15.23 -12.68
C ALA A 235 15.29 -14.34 -11.60
N LYS A 236 15.56 -13.07 -11.93
CA LYS A 236 16.04 -12.07 -10.94
C LYS A 236 14.99 -11.74 -9.89
N LEU A 237 13.72 -11.62 -10.28
CA LEU A 237 12.59 -11.45 -9.36
C LEU A 237 12.52 -12.61 -8.37
N ARG A 238 12.67 -13.87 -8.83
CA ARG A 238 12.71 -15.05 -7.96
C ARG A 238 13.83 -14.95 -6.92
N SER A 239 15.02 -14.58 -7.36
CA SER A 239 16.19 -14.38 -6.49
C SER A 239 15.92 -13.26 -5.48
N GLY A 240 15.36 -12.13 -5.93
CA GLY A 240 14.99 -11.01 -5.06
C GLY A 240 13.98 -11.43 -3.98
N LEU A 241 13.02 -12.30 -4.29
CA LEU A 241 12.07 -12.83 -3.31
C LEU A 241 12.71 -13.79 -2.31
N ASP A 242 13.62 -14.65 -2.75
CA ASP A 242 14.39 -15.51 -1.84
C ASP A 242 15.19 -14.66 -0.86
N GLU A 243 15.85 -13.61 -1.36
CA GLU A 243 16.59 -12.67 -0.54
C GLU A 243 15.68 -11.89 0.41
N LEU A 244 14.54 -11.37 -0.06
CA LEU A 244 13.56 -10.65 0.76
C LEU A 244 13.07 -11.53 1.91
N LYS A 245 12.64 -12.75 1.59
CA LYS A 245 12.16 -13.71 2.57
C LYS A 245 13.25 -14.03 3.60
N ASN A 246 14.47 -14.29 3.16
CA ASN A 246 15.59 -14.57 4.06
C ASN A 246 15.94 -13.36 4.94
N ALA A 247 15.88 -12.14 4.39
CA ALA A 247 16.12 -10.91 5.14
C ALA A 247 15.07 -10.70 6.23
N VAL A 248 13.78 -10.88 5.90
CA VAL A 248 12.66 -10.78 6.85
C VAL A 248 12.73 -11.88 7.92
N ASP A 249 12.95 -13.14 7.53
CA ASP A 249 13.11 -14.26 8.48
C ASP A 249 14.32 -14.08 9.39
N GLY A 250 15.39 -13.49 8.87
CA GLY A 250 16.63 -13.20 9.59
C GLY A 250 16.61 -11.91 10.42
N GLN A 251 15.48 -11.17 10.43
CA GLN A 251 15.37 -9.87 11.11
C GLN A 251 16.45 -8.88 10.67
N SER A 252 16.75 -8.82 9.37
CA SER A 252 17.67 -7.84 8.79
C SER A 252 17.16 -6.42 9.05
N SER A 253 18.05 -5.43 9.01
CA SER A 253 17.65 -4.03 9.21
C SER A 253 16.55 -3.61 8.22
N LEU A 254 15.74 -2.63 8.63
CA LEU A 254 14.70 -2.06 7.78
C LEU A 254 15.29 -1.59 6.44
N GLU A 255 16.43 -0.88 6.47
CA GLU A 255 17.13 -0.44 5.26
C GLU A 255 17.48 -1.60 4.32
N ALA A 256 17.97 -2.72 4.85
CA ALA A 256 18.31 -3.88 4.03
C ALA A 256 17.06 -4.47 3.34
N VAL A 257 15.95 -4.57 4.06
CA VAL A 257 14.68 -5.05 3.50
C VAL A 257 14.14 -4.09 2.44
N THR A 258 14.13 -2.78 2.70
CA THR A 258 13.72 -1.74 1.75
C THR A 258 14.56 -1.80 0.46
N VAL A 259 15.89 -1.90 0.57
CA VAL A 259 16.78 -2.01 -0.59
C VAL A 259 16.47 -3.24 -1.45
N ILE A 260 16.14 -4.38 -0.82
CA ILE A 260 15.75 -5.59 -1.56
C ILE A 260 14.40 -5.38 -2.25
N VAL A 261 13.40 -4.84 -1.54
CA VAL A 261 12.06 -4.58 -2.09
C VAL A 261 12.15 -3.70 -3.33
N HIS A 262 12.71 -2.50 -3.23
CA HIS A 262 12.74 -1.57 -4.35
C HIS A 262 13.74 -1.99 -5.44
N GLY A 263 14.97 -2.35 -5.04
CA GLY A 263 16.05 -2.60 -5.98
C GLY A 263 16.02 -3.97 -6.65
N LYS A 264 15.39 -4.98 -6.04
CA LYS A 264 15.36 -6.35 -6.57
C LYS A 264 13.97 -6.86 -6.85
N VAL A 265 12.96 -6.52 -6.05
CA VAL A 265 11.61 -7.05 -6.28
C VAL A 265 10.85 -6.14 -7.24
N HIS A 266 10.61 -4.88 -6.89
CA HIS A 266 9.88 -3.94 -7.74
C HIS A 266 10.56 -3.71 -9.08
N GLN A 267 11.88 -3.48 -9.11
CA GLN A 267 12.58 -3.27 -10.38
C GLN A 267 12.43 -4.45 -11.35
N ASN A 268 12.64 -5.68 -10.88
CA ASN A 268 12.55 -6.84 -11.78
C ASN A 268 11.10 -7.18 -12.15
N LEU A 269 10.12 -6.82 -11.31
CA LEU A 269 8.70 -6.91 -11.65
C LEU A 269 8.33 -5.90 -12.75
N MET A 270 8.77 -4.64 -12.61
CA MET A 270 8.62 -3.61 -13.64
C MET A 270 9.24 -4.06 -14.95
N ASP A 271 10.49 -4.55 -14.92
CA ASP A 271 11.19 -5.03 -16.11
C ASP A 271 10.48 -6.23 -16.77
N ALA A 272 9.92 -7.15 -15.96
CA ALA A 272 9.26 -8.35 -16.48
C ALA A 272 7.90 -8.06 -17.13
N PHE A 273 7.13 -7.11 -16.58
CA PHE A 273 5.75 -6.84 -17.00
C PHE A 273 5.58 -5.49 -17.70
N SER A 274 6.65 -4.73 -17.89
CA SER A 274 6.63 -3.38 -18.47
C SER A 274 5.63 -2.46 -17.75
N LEU A 275 5.60 -2.53 -16.42
CA LEU A 275 4.65 -1.76 -15.60
C LEU A 275 5.06 -0.27 -15.59
N PRO A 276 4.11 0.65 -15.76
CA PRO A 276 4.39 2.08 -15.64
C PRO A 276 4.59 2.45 -14.16
N MET A 277 5.52 3.37 -13.90
CA MET A 277 5.62 4.04 -12.60
C MET A 277 4.57 5.14 -12.53
N GLU A 278 3.91 5.29 -11.39
CA GLU A 278 3.23 6.54 -11.06
C GLU A 278 4.30 7.58 -10.74
N GLU A 279 4.41 8.60 -11.58
CA GLU A 279 5.03 9.85 -11.16
C GLU A 279 4.07 10.52 -10.19
N GLU A 280 4.47 10.69 -8.92
CA GLU A 280 3.74 11.58 -8.04
C GLU A 280 3.66 12.95 -8.72
N GLY A 281 2.43 13.35 -9.03
CA GLY A 281 2.16 14.59 -9.73
C GLY A 281 2.82 15.74 -9.00
N SER A 282 3.82 16.35 -9.64
CA SER A 282 4.16 17.74 -9.38
C SER A 282 2.89 18.54 -9.67
N SER A 283 2.14 18.87 -8.62
CA SER A 283 1.12 19.91 -8.67
C SER A 283 1.85 21.24 -8.82
N SER A 284 2.33 21.53 -10.02
CA SER A 284 2.64 22.90 -10.40
C SER A 284 1.31 23.60 -10.66
N ASP A 285 0.67 24.06 -9.58
CA ASP A 285 -0.30 25.15 -9.68
C ASP A 285 0.45 26.36 -10.23
N HIS A 286 0.34 26.52 -11.55
CA HIS A 286 0.60 27.78 -12.23
C HIS A 286 -0.76 28.37 -12.56
N ASP A 287 -1.38 28.95 -11.52
CA ASP A 287 -2.39 29.98 -11.69
C ASP A 287 -1.77 31.15 -12.46
N GLN A 288 -1.98 31.18 -13.77
CA GLN A 288 -1.90 32.43 -14.52
C GLN A 288 -3.22 33.16 -14.30
N GLU A 289 -3.26 33.98 -13.24
CA GLU A 289 -4.19 35.09 -13.13
C GLU A 289 -4.11 35.92 -14.41
N THR A 290 -5.15 35.82 -15.23
CA THR A 290 -5.36 36.75 -16.34
C THR A 290 -6.17 37.91 -15.77
N GLU A 291 -5.50 39.04 -15.50
CA GLU A 291 -6.15 40.29 -15.13
C GLU A 291 -7.13 40.72 -16.24
N ILE A 292 -8.44 40.60 -15.98
CA ILE A 292 -9.47 41.28 -16.76
C ILE A 292 -9.85 42.56 -16.03
N SER A 293 -9.33 43.65 -16.58
CA SER A 293 -9.63 45.04 -16.24
C SER A 293 -11.13 45.29 -16.16
N GLY A 294 -11.56 45.84 -15.03
CA GLY A 294 -12.94 46.22 -14.78
C GLY A 294 -13.40 47.42 -15.61
N ASN A 295 -14.64 47.36 -16.05
CA ASN A 295 -15.46 48.55 -16.23
C ASN A 295 -16.91 48.23 -15.85
N MET A 296 -17.28 48.53 -14.60
CA MET A 296 -18.66 48.58 -14.16
C MET A 296 -19.20 50.00 -14.39
N THR A 297 -20.27 50.12 -15.16
CA THR A 297 -21.23 51.21 -14.99
C THR A 297 -22.61 50.61 -15.17
N GLY A 298 -23.34 50.48 -14.06
CA GLY A 298 -24.67 49.89 -14.04
C GLY A 298 -25.74 50.83 -14.59
N ASN A 299 -26.93 50.29 -14.82
CA ASN A 299 -28.15 50.80 -14.17
C ASN A 299 -29.32 49.82 -14.32
N MET A 300 -30.27 50.01 -13.43
CA MET A 300 -31.44 49.20 -13.08
C MET A 300 -32.56 49.15 -14.14
N THR A 301 -33.62 48.41 -13.75
CA THR A 301 -35.00 48.29 -14.28
C THR A 301 -35.21 47.07 -15.19
N GLY A 302 -36.22 46.20 -15.03
CA GLY A 302 -37.44 46.21 -14.21
C GLY A 302 -38.65 45.83 -15.09
N SER A 303 -39.52 44.94 -14.58
CA SER A 303 -40.81 44.47 -15.13
C SER A 303 -40.75 43.46 -16.30
N MET A 304 -41.28 42.24 -16.14
CA MET A 304 -42.71 41.82 -16.04
C MET A 304 -43.50 42.07 -17.33
N GLU A 305 -43.76 41.00 -18.08
CA GLU A 305 -44.97 40.70 -18.86
C GLU A 305 -44.77 39.27 -19.42
N GLY A 306 -45.71 38.34 -19.41
CA GLY A 306 -47.15 38.48 -19.41
C GLY A 306 -47.70 37.55 -20.48
N ASN A 307 -48.00 36.32 -20.08
CA ASN A 307 -48.69 35.30 -20.86
C ASN A 307 -50.16 35.70 -21.04
N MET A 308 -50.72 35.71 -22.27
CA MET A 308 -51.98 35.03 -22.61
C MET A 308 -52.51 35.31 -24.02
N THR A 309 -52.95 34.20 -24.61
CA THR A 309 -54.06 33.95 -25.54
C THR A 309 -55.21 34.98 -25.66
N GLN A 310 -55.74 34.97 -26.89
CA GLN A 310 -56.96 35.58 -27.47
C GLN A 310 -56.84 37.01 -27.99
#